data_AF-A0A3D0PIM1-F1
#
_entry.id   AF-A0A3D0PIM1-F1
#
_cell.length_a   1.000
_cell.length_b   1.000
_cell.length_c   1.000
_cell.angle_alpha   90.00
_cell.angle_beta   90.00
_cell.angle_gamma   90.00
#
_symmetry.space_group_name_H-M   'P 1'
#
loop_
_entity.id
_entity.type
_entity.pdbx_description
1 polymer ?
#
loop_
_entity_poly.entity_id
_entity_poly.type
_entity_poly.pdbx_seq_one_letter_code
_entity_poly.pdbx_strand_id
1 'polypeptide(L)'
;MGSITDLITTLGKNARTAAKTLRGATTQAKNNALINIANQIDSNRVAILAANAQDLSHGKDNGLDEALLDRLMLDDARLDGIIESLNQIASLPDPIGEITDLKFRPSGIQVGKMRVPLGVMGIIYESRPNVTIDAAALCLKSGNGAILRGGSEAI
;
A
#
# COMPACT_ATOMS: atom_id res chain seq x y z
N MET A 1 -14.72 23.75 -5.96
CA MET A 1 -14.16 22.62 -5.19
C MET A 1 -15.32 21.79 -4.67
N GLY A 2 -15.36 20.48 -4.96
CA GLY A 2 -16.39 19.60 -4.39
C GLY A 2 -16.26 19.53 -2.87
N SER A 3 -17.35 19.18 -2.19
CA SER A 3 -17.31 19.00 -0.73
C SER A 3 -16.34 17.88 -0.34
N ILE A 4 -15.90 17.85 0.92
CA ILE A 4 -15.10 16.73 1.46
C ILE A 4 -15.83 15.40 1.22
N THR A 5 -17.16 15.39 1.37
CA THR A 5 -18.01 14.24 1.08
C THR A 5 -17.88 13.78 -0.38
N ASP A 6 -17.85 14.71 -1.34
CA ASP A 6 -17.70 14.39 -2.77
C ASP A 6 -16.31 13.81 -3.07
N LEU A 7 -15.27 14.37 -2.46
CA LEU A 7 -13.90 13.87 -2.58
C LEU A 7 -13.81 12.42 -2.08
N ILE A 8 -14.25 12.16 -0.86
CA ILE A 8 -14.19 10.83 -0.24
C ILE A 8 -15.07 9.83 -1.01
N THR A 9 -16.25 10.25 -1.46
CA THR A 9 -17.13 9.40 -2.28
C THR A 9 -16.47 9.03 -3.60
N THR A 10 -15.77 9.97 -4.24
CA THR A 10 -15.06 9.74 -5.50
C THR A 10 -13.88 8.79 -5.30
N LEU A 11 -13.06 9.00 -4.26
CA LEU A 11 -11.97 8.10 -3.90
C LEU A 11 -12.49 6.68 -3.63
N GLY A 12 -13.59 6.55 -2.87
CA GLY A 12 -14.22 5.26 -2.59
C GLY A 12 -14.69 4.54 -3.86
N LYS A 13 -15.33 5.25 -4.79
CA LYS A 13 -15.76 4.70 -6.09
C LYS A 13 -14.56 4.23 -6.92
N ASN A 14 -13.50 5.03 -6.98
CA ASN A 14 -12.29 4.72 -7.75
C ASN A 14 -11.57 3.50 -7.15
N ALA A 15 -11.38 3.48 -5.83
CA ALA A 15 -10.76 2.35 -5.14
C ALA A 15 -11.56 1.05 -5.32
N ARG A 16 -12.89 1.13 -5.27
CA ARG A 16 -13.77 -0.04 -5.52
C ARG A 16 -13.63 -0.57 -6.95
N THR A 17 -13.50 0.32 -7.93
CA THR A 17 -13.26 -0.08 -9.33
C THR A 17 -11.89 -0.73 -9.47
N ALA A 18 -10.84 -0.14 -8.90
CA ALA A 18 -9.49 -0.71 -8.92
C ALA A 18 -9.42 -2.08 -8.22
N ALA A 19 -10.09 -2.24 -7.08
CA ALA A 19 -10.15 -3.51 -6.35
C ALA A 19 -10.78 -4.64 -7.18
N LYS A 20 -11.76 -4.34 -8.05
CA LYS A 20 -12.33 -5.34 -8.96
C LYS A 20 -11.30 -5.81 -9.98
N THR A 21 -10.52 -4.90 -10.54
CA THR A 21 -9.42 -5.24 -11.47
C THR A 21 -8.34 -6.04 -10.78
N LEU A 22 -7.91 -5.62 -9.59
CA LEU A 22 -6.88 -6.32 -8.80
C LEU A 22 -7.29 -7.73 -8.38
N ARG A 23 -8.58 -7.97 -8.12
CA ARG A 23 -9.09 -9.31 -7.81
C ARG A 23 -8.83 -10.34 -8.92
N GLY A 24 -8.84 -9.90 -10.18
CA GLY A 24 -8.55 -10.76 -11.34
C GLY A 24 -7.08 -10.77 -11.77
N ALA A 25 -6.21 -10.00 -11.09
CA ALA A 25 -4.80 -9.92 -11.46
C ALA A 25 -4.04 -11.18 -11.04
N THR A 26 -3.17 -11.66 -11.93
CA THR A 26 -2.31 -12.81 -11.64
C THR A 26 -1.26 -12.44 -10.59
N THR A 27 -0.76 -13.45 -9.85
CA THR A 27 0.37 -13.29 -8.93
C THR A 27 1.56 -12.62 -9.61
N GLN A 28 1.88 -13.03 -10.84
CA GLN A 28 2.98 -12.46 -11.62
C GLN A 28 2.77 -10.96 -11.89
N ALA A 29 1.57 -10.55 -12.31
CA ALA A 29 1.27 -9.14 -12.56
C ALA A 29 1.40 -8.29 -11.28
N LYS A 30 0.90 -8.81 -10.15
CA LYS A 30 1.03 -8.15 -8.84
C LYS A 30 2.50 -8.02 -8.42
N ASN A 31 3.28 -9.09 -8.54
CA ASN A 31 4.70 -9.09 -8.20
C ASN A 31 5.50 -8.13 -9.08
N ASN A 32 5.25 -8.13 -10.40
CA ASN A 32 5.90 -7.20 -11.33
C ASN A 32 5.59 -5.73 -10.98
N ALA A 33 4.36 -5.42 -10.56
CA ALA A 33 4.01 -4.09 -10.11
C ALA A 33 4.83 -3.67 -8.87
N LEU A 34 5.00 -4.56 -7.89
CA LEU A 34 5.82 -4.30 -6.68
C LEU A 34 7.29 -4.05 -7.02
N ILE A 35 7.87 -4.90 -7.89
CA ILE A 35 9.26 -4.76 -8.35
C ILE A 35 9.44 -3.45 -9.13
N ASN A 36 8.47 -3.08 -9.97
CA ASN A 36 8.51 -1.81 -10.69
C ASN A 36 8.42 -0.62 -9.75
N ILE A 37 7.59 -0.68 -8.69
CA ILE A 37 7.54 0.38 -7.67
C ILE A 37 8.92 0.51 -6.98
N ALA A 38 9.57 -0.61 -6.63
CA ALA A 38 10.89 -0.61 -6.02
C ALA A 38 11.93 0.07 -6.93
N ASN A 39 11.96 -0.31 -8.21
CA ASN A 39 12.85 0.29 -9.20
C ASN A 39 12.59 1.79 -9.40
N GLN A 40 11.32 2.22 -9.36
CA GLN A 40 10.95 3.63 -9.49
C GLN A 40 11.36 4.44 -8.26
N ILE A 41 11.27 3.87 -7.06
CA ILE A 41 11.79 4.53 -5.84
C ILE A 41 13.30 4.70 -5.97
N ASP A 42 14.01 3.64 -6.37
CA ASP A 42 15.46 3.65 -6.53
C ASP A 42 15.92 4.69 -7.57
N SER A 43 15.27 4.75 -8.73
CA SER A 43 15.62 5.71 -9.78
C SER A 43 15.30 7.16 -9.43
N ASN A 44 14.42 7.39 -8.45
CA ASN A 44 13.95 8.72 -8.06
C ASN A 44 14.38 9.14 -6.64
N ARG A 45 15.37 8.46 -6.03
CA ARG A 45 15.87 8.76 -4.67
C ARG A 45 16.09 10.24 -4.42
N VAL A 46 16.82 10.91 -5.30
CA VAL A 46 17.17 12.33 -5.16
C VAL A 46 15.91 13.20 -5.05
N ALA A 47 14.89 12.95 -5.89
CA ALA A 47 13.65 13.70 -5.84
C ALA A 47 12.85 13.41 -4.56
N ILE A 48 12.81 12.16 -4.11
CA ILE A 48 12.10 11.74 -2.90
C ILE A 48 12.75 12.37 -1.65
N LEU A 49 14.07 12.28 -1.53
CA LEU A 49 14.81 12.86 -0.41
C LEU A 49 14.72 14.39 -0.39
N ALA A 50 14.75 15.03 -1.56
CA ALA A 50 14.56 16.48 -1.67
C ALA A 50 13.17 16.92 -1.22
N ALA A 51 12.11 16.17 -1.55
CA ALA A 51 10.76 16.43 -1.07
C ALA A 51 10.68 16.23 0.45
N ASN A 52 11.23 15.13 0.98
CA ASN A 52 11.20 14.86 2.41
C ASN A 52 11.99 15.89 3.24
N ALA A 53 13.07 16.46 2.69
CA ALA A 53 13.79 17.55 3.34
C ALA A 53 12.92 18.81 3.53
N GLN A 54 11.98 19.08 2.60
CA GLN A 54 11.02 20.18 2.73
C GLN A 54 10.02 19.86 3.84
N ASP A 55 9.50 18.63 3.89
CA ASP A 55 8.60 18.16 4.96
C ASP A 55 9.25 18.30 6.35
N LEU A 56 10.53 17.91 6.47
CA LEU A 56 11.29 18.05 7.72
C LEU A 56 11.46 19.51 8.15
N SER A 57 11.73 20.40 7.19
CA SER A 57 11.81 21.84 7.47
C SER A 57 10.47 22.38 7.96
N HIS A 58 9.38 22.08 7.23
CA HIS A 58 8.03 22.50 7.60
C HIS A 58 7.61 21.94 8.96
N GLY A 59 7.88 20.65 9.21
CA GLY A 59 7.61 20.01 10.49
C GLY A 59 8.32 20.74 11.63
N LYS A 60 9.61 21.04 11.46
CA LYS A 60 10.40 21.77 12.46
C LYS A 60 9.85 23.17 12.70
N ASP A 61 9.52 23.91 11.65
CA ASP A 61 8.96 25.27 11.74
C ASP A 61 7.58 25.28 12.42
N ASN A 62 6.81 24.21 12.26
CA ASN A 62 5.51 24.00 12.91
C ASN A 62 5.62 23.38 14.32
N GLY A 63 6.84 23.19 14.84
CA GLY A 63 7.06 22.72 16.21
C GLY A 63 6.85 21.22 16.41
N LEU A 64 7.02 20.38 15.38
CA LEU A 64 7.09 18.93 15.56
C LEU A 64 8.22 18.58 16.54
N ASP A 65 7.96 17.63 17.43
CA ASP A 65 8.98 17.11 18.32
C ASP A 65 10.04 16.28 17.56
N GLU A 66 11.21 16.10 18.19
CA GLU A 66 12.34 15.38 17.57
C GLU A 66 12.00 13.92 17.23
N ALA A 67 11.12 13.27 18.00
CA ALA A 67 10.74 11.89 17.74
C ALA A 67 9.83 11.76 16.52
N LEU A 68 8.96 12.73 16.27
CA LEU A 68 8.12 12.79 15.08
C LEU A 68 8.93 13.20 13.84
N LEU A 69 9.89 14.12 13.98
CA LEU A 69 10.83 14.45 12.90
C LEU A 69 11.67 13.23 12.52
N ASP A 70 12.17 12.48 13.50
CA ASP A 70 12.89 11.23 13.23
C ASP A 70 12.00 10.24 12.48
N ARG A 71 10.72 10.07 12.83
CA ARG A 71 9.82 9.17 12.09
C ARG A 71 9.51 9.68 10.68
N LEU A 72 9.45 10.99 10.48
CA LEU A 72 9.20 11.63 9.20
C LEU A 72 10.39 11.53 8.25
N MET A 73 11.62 11.48 8.77
CA MET A 73 12.83 11.51 7.98
C MET A 73 12.94 10.32 7.01
N LEU A 74 13.42 10.59 5.81
CA LEU A 74 13.93 9.60 4.86
C LEU A 74 15.40 9.90 4.59
N ASP A 75 16.19 8.83 4.53
CA ASP A 75 17.56 8.82 4.08
C ASP A 75 17.76 7.62 3.14
N ASP A 76 18.95 7.45 2.58
CA ASP A 76 19.23 6.34 1.68
C ASP A 76 19.01 4.97 2.34
N ALA A 77 19.36 4.81 3.62
CA ALA A 77 19.19 3.56 4.35
C ALA A 77 17.70 3.20 4.54
N ARG A 78 16.85 4.19 4.81
CA ARG A 78 15.39 4.00 4.91
C ARG A 78 14.77 3.70 3.55
N LEU A 79 15.25 4.34 2.48
CA LEU A 79 14.83 4.00 1.13
C LEU A 79 15.25 2.57 0.74
N ASP A 80 16.45 2.14 1.11
CA ASP A 80 16.91 0.77 0.93
C ASP A 80 15.98 -0.22 1.64
N GLY A 81 15.61 0.08 2.89
CA GLY A 81 14.66 -0.73 3.65
C GLY A 81 13.27 -0.81 3.01
N ILE A 82 12.78 0.29 2.42
CA ILE A 82 11.50 0.30 1.68
C ILE A 82 11.59 -0.55 0.41
N ILE A 83 12.69 -0.44 -0.34
CA ILE A 83 12.94 -1.25 -1.55
C ILE A 83 13.06 -2.73 -1.20
N GLU A 84 13.76 -3.06 -0.12
CA GLU A 84 13.87 -4.42 0.39
C GLU A 84 12.49 -4.97 0.78
N SER A 85 11.70 -4.21 1.54
CA SER A 85 10.33 -4.57 1.93
C SER A 85 9.45 -4.91 0.71
N LEU A 86 9.51 -4.10 -0.35
CA LEU A 86 8.80 -4.36 -1.60
C LEU A 86 9.20 -5.69 -2.25
N ASN A 87 10.51 -5.96 -2.33
CA ASN A 87 11.04 -7.20 -2.89
C ASN A 87 10.64 -8.42 -2.04
N GLN A 88 10.71 -8.29 -0.71
CA GLN A 88 10.26 -9.33 0.21
C GLN A 88 8.77 -9.62 0.03
N ILE A 89 7.90 -8.60 -0.02
CA ILE A 89 6.45 -8.76 -0.24
C ILE A 89 6.16 -9.40 -1.61
N ALA A 90 6.92 -9.03 -2.65
CA ALA A 90 6.80 -9.66 -3.96
C ALA A 90 7.14 -11.17 -3.90
N SER A 91 8.13 -11.56 -3.09
CA SER A 91 8.54 -12.95 -2.90
C SER A 91 7.54 -13.81 -2.11
N LEU A 92 6.68 -13.19 -1.30
CA LEU A 92 5.72 -13.93 -0.47
C LEU A 92 4.76 -14.78 -1.33
N PRO A 93 4.26 -15.92 -0.82
CA PRO A 93 3.17 -16.64 -1.46
C PRO A 93 1.96 -15.73 -1.68
N ASP A 94 1.26 -15.90 -2.80
CA ASP A 94 0.02 -15.19 -3.03
C ASP A 94 -1.08 -15.77 -2.12
N PRO A 95 -1.67 -14.98 -1.21
CA PRO A 95 -2.70 -15.50 -0.33
C PRO A 95 -4.04 -15.72 -1.05
N ILE A 96 -4.24 -15.15 -2.24
CA ILE A 96 -5.53 -15.12 -2.92
C ILE A 96 -5.72 -16.33 -3.83
N GLY A 97 -6.90 -16.95 -3.76
CA GLY A 97 -7.25 -18.12 -4.56
C GLY A 97 -6.95 -19.47 -3.90
N GLU A 98 -6.32 -19.48 -2.71
CA GLU A 98 -6.10 -20.69 -1.92
C GLU A 98 -7.46 -21.34 -1.55
N ILE A 99 -7.62 -22.64 -1.86
CA ILE A 99 -8.82 -23.42 -1.53
C ILE A 99 -8.51 -24.38 -0.38
N THR A 100 -9.31 -24.33 0.67
CA THR A 100 -9.23 -25.22 1.83
C THR A 100 -10.58 -25.93 2.08
N ASP A 101 -10.59 -26.92 2.98
CA ASP A 101 -11.79 -27.65 3.41
C ASP A 101 -12.61 -28.30 2.28
N LEU A 102 -11.97 -28.69 1.17
CA LEU A 102 -12.64 -29.20 -0.01
C LEU A 102 -13.18 -30.63 0.24
N LYS A 103 -14.52 -30.80 0.25
CA LYS A 103 -15.21 -32.05 0.57
C LYS A 103 -16.37 -32.33 -0.38
N PHE A 104 -16.56 -33.61 -0.72
CA PHE A 104 -17.75 -34.07 -1.43
C PHE A 104 -18.95 -34.19 -0.48
N ARG A 105 -20.15 -33.92 -1.00
CA ARG A 105 -21.42 -34.11 -0.30
C ARG A 105 -22.19 -35.28 -0.90
N PRO A 106 -23.14 -35.89 -0.16
CA PRO A 106 -23.97 -36.99 -0.68
C PRO A 106 -24.74 -36.65 -1.97
N SER A 107 -24.99 -35.36 -2.23
CA SER A 107 -25.61 -34.88 -3.48
C SER A 107 -24.67 -34.89 -4.69
N GLY A 108 -23.38 -35.19 -4.53
CA GLY A 108 -22.37 -35.17 -5.60
C GLY A 108 -21.65 -33.83 -5.78
N ILE A 109 -22.06 -32.76 -5.09
CA ILE A 109 -21.38 -31.46 -5.14
C ILE A 109 -20.10 -31.47 -4.30
N GLN A 110 -19.12 -30.65 -4.72
CA GLN A 110 -17.91 -30.39 -3.96
C GLN A 110 -18.00 -29.00 -3.32
N VAL A 111 -17.71 -28.92 -2.02
CA VAL A 111 -17.79 -27.68 -1.24
C VAL A 111 -16.44 -27.44 -0.59
N GLY A 112 -15.91 -26.23 -0.72
CA GLY A 112 -14.68 -25.78 -0.08
C GLY A 112 -14.75 -24.29 0.23
N LYS A 113 -13.69 -23.75 0.84
CA LYS A 113 -13.53 -22.33 1.13
C LYS A 113 -12.39 -21.79 0.28
N MET A 114 -12.61 -20.66 -0.38
CA MET A 114 -11.58 -19.97 -1.15
C MET A 114 -11.22 -18.65 -0.48
N ARG A 115 -9.93 -18.36 -0.31
CA ARG A 115 -9.49 -17.04 0.17
C ARG A 115 -9.63 -15.99 -0.94
N VAL A 116 -10.33 -14.90 -0.64
CA VAL A 116 -10.58 -13.78 -1.55
C VAL A 116 -10.14 -12.46 -0.90
N PRO A 117 -9.85 -11.41 -1.69
CA PRO A 117 -9.54 -10.09 -1.14
C PRO A 117 -10.72 -9.53 -0.35
N LEU A 118 -10.44 -8.73 0.67
CA LEU A 118 -11.46 -8.02 1.45
C LEU A 118 -12.21 -6.99 0.59
N GLY A 119 -11.50 -6.29 -0.30
CA GLY A 119 -12.05 -5.30 -1.20
C GLY A 119 -11.23 -4.02 -1.21
N VAL A 120 -11.63 -3.04 -0.40
CA VAL A 120 -10.97 -1.73 -0.30
C VAL A 120 -10.53 -1.50 1.15
N MET A 121 -9.27 -1.11 1.32
CA MET A 121 -8.67 -0.78 2.61
C MET A 121 -8.46 0.74 2.72
N GLY A 122 -9.00 1.35 3.77
CA GLY A 122 -8.68 2.72 4.15
C GLY A 122 -7.59 2.72 5.21
N ILE A 123 -6.49 3.43 4.98
CA ILE A 123 -5.31 3.40 5.83
C ILE A 123 -4.96 4.83 6.23
N ILE A 124 -4.99 5.06 7.54
CA ILE A 124 -4.76 6.37 8.16
C ILE A 124 -3.50 6.24 9.02
N TYR A 125 -2.50 7.08 8.77
CA TYR A 125 -1.22 7.05 9.46
C TYR A 125 -0.64 8.45 9.58
N GLU A 126 0.31 8.61 10.50
CA GLU A 126 0.96 9.87 10.82
C GLU A 126 2.49 9.73 10.80
N SER A 127 3.17 10.79 10.36
CA SER A 127 4.62 11.00 10.44
C SER A 127 5.51 9.80 10.08
N ARG A 128 5.09 8.94 9.13
CA ARG A 128 5.84 7.74 8.72
C ARG A 128 5.73 7.53 7.21
N PRO A 129 6.57 8.17 6.38
CA PRO A 129 6.47 8.06 4.93
C PRO A 129 6.60 6.62 4.42
N ASN A 130 7.37 5.78 5.10
CA ASN A 130 7.54 4.36 4.76
C ASN A 130 6.21 3.57 4.79
N VAL A 131 5.29 3.92 5.71
CA VAL A 131 3.99 3.25 5.82
C VAL A 131 3.18 3.39 4.53
N THR A 132 3.33 4.49 3.79
CA THR A 132 2.70 4.69 2.48
C THR A 132 2.98 3.50 1.55
N ILE A 133 4.23 3.06 1.50
CA ILE A 133 4.69 2.02 0.59
C ILE A 133 4.36 0.63 1.12
N ASP A 134 4.65 0.34 2.39
CA ASP A 134 4.38 -0.97 2.98
C ASP A 134 2.88 -1.32 2.92
N ALA A 135 2.03 -0.34 3.27
CA ALA A 135 0.58 -0.48 3.24
C ALA A 135 0.06 -0.71 1.82
N ALA A 136 0.53 0.09 0.85
CA ALA A 136 0.15 -0.06 -0.55
C ALA A 136 0.60 -1.42 -1.12
N ALA A 137 1.82 -1.85 -0.80
CA ALA A 137 2.42 -3.09 -1.27
C ALA A 137 1.63 -4.31 -0.79
N LEU A 138 1.30 -4.35 0.50
CA LEU A 138 0.50 -5.43 1.07
C LEU A 138 -0.92 -5.45 0.49
N CYS A 139 -1.55 -4.29 0.31
CA CYS A 139 -2.87 -4.20 -0.35
C CYS A 139 -2.81 -4.74 -1.77
N LEU A 140 -1.80 -4.33 -2.56
CA LEU A 140 -1.61 -4.78 -3.93
C LEU A 140 -1.38 -6.29 -3.98
N LYS A 141 -0.46 -6.83 -3.17
CA LYS A 141 -0.16 -8.27 -3.11
C LYS A 141 -1.40 -9.09 -2.77
N SER A 142 -2.20 -8.62 -1.82
CA SER A 142 -3.44 -9.26 -1.38
C SER A 142 -4.67 -8.94 -2.24
N GLY A 143 -4.51 -8.25 -3.37
CA GLY A 143 -5.58 -7.98 -4.33
C GLY A 143 -6.64 -6.98 -3.83
N ASN A 144 -6.29 -6.12 -2.87
CA ASN A 144 -7.15 -5.07 -2.33
C ASN A 144 -6.85 -3.70 -2.98
N GLY A 145 -7.88 -2.88 -3.17
CA GLY A 145 -7.69 -1.45 -3.41
C GLY A 145 -7.31 -0.73 -2.12
N ALA A 146 -6.52 0.34 -2.20
CA ALA A 146 -6.08 1.12 -1.05
C ALA A 146 -6.51 2.60 -1.18
N ILE A 147 -6.89 3.20 -0.06
CA ILE A 147 -7.04 4.64 0.12
C ILE A 147 -6.10 5.03 1.26
N LEU A 148 -5.07 5.81 0.95
CA LEU A 148 -4.04 6.20 1.91
C LEU A 148 -4.31 7.65 2.34
N ARG A 149 -4.37 7.88 3.65
CA ARG A 149 -4.47 9.22 4.25
C ARG A 149 -3.33 9.38 5.25
N GLY A 150 -2.28 10.06 4.81
CA GLY A 150 -1.19 10.51 5.68
C GLY A 150 -1.59 11.70 6.55
N GLY A 151 -0.73 12.01 7.53
CA GLY A 151 -0.77 13.27 8.28
C GLY A 151 -0.38 14.46 7.40
N SER A 152 -0.73 15.67 7.83
CA SER A 152 -0.36 16.92 7.14
C SER A 152 1.13 17.25 7.27
N GLU A 153 1.85 16.47 8.07
CA GLU A 153 3.21 16.72 8.51
C GLU A 153 4.22 16.31 7.43
N ALA A 154 3.74 15.67 6.37
CA ALA A 154 4.47 15.23 5.18
C ALA A 154 3.93 15.91 3.91
N ILE A 155 3.47 17.17 4.03
CA ILE A 155 2.87 17.99 2.96
C ILE A 155 3.38 19.43 3.06
#